data_AF-A0A9E1ZLW5-F1
#
_entry.id   AF-A0A9E1ZLW5-F1
#
_cell.length_a   1.000
_cell.length_b   1.000
_cell.length_c   1.000
_cell.angle_alpha   90.00
_cell.angle_beta   90.00
_cell.angle_gamma   90.00
#
_symmetry.space_group_name_H-M   'P 1'
#
loop_
_entity.id
_entity.type
_entity.pdbx_description
1 polymer ?
#
loop_
_entity_poly.entity_id
_entity_poly.type
_entity_poly.pdbx_seq_one_letter_code
_entity_poly.pdbx_strand_id
1 'polypeptide(L)'
;MKNSPIKQYQEQYVDIGFERTGLFKALKERYGCTEALYPGSSVHITPSLFFPHVIYVDQSPVAVEFFSEMESIKRYVERNKNYKRRAYIRFIEHDYTKPLTILKGKFDLLISLYAGGISRACKKYLKVGGILLTNNHLNDLDDIVGDAEFQLISVIKNHGGIYRFFDENLDDFVKATKREGRLRLILGIRVKVQNTKRMSMCILFLKDAQEGNLKKQSLLSFSDKIQHLKPFY
;
A
#
# COMPACT_ATOMS: atom_id res chain seq x y z
N MET A 1 -22.66 -21.42 -13.79
CA MET A 1 -21.22 -21.67 -14.01
C MET A 1 -20.43 -20.71 -13.13
N LYS A 2 -19.55 -21.20 -12.27
CA LYS A 2 -18.69 -20.35 -11.43
C LYS A 2 -17.73 -19.58 -12.36
N ASN A 3 -17.70 -18.25 -12.30
CA ASN A 3 -16.71 -17.48 -13.07
C ASN A 3 -15.30 -17.83 -12.54
N SER A 4 -14.32 -17.96 -13.43
CA SER A 4 -12.92 -18.17 -13.04
C SER A 4 -12.47 -17.03 -12.11
N PRO A 5 -11.76 -17.30 -11.00
CA PRO A 5 -11.20 -16.26 -10.13
C PRO A 5 -10.42 -15.22 -10.92
N ILE A 6 -9.61 -15.66 -11.90
CA ILE A 6 -8.83 -14.74 -12.73
C ILE A 6 -9.72 -13.82 -13.55
N LYS A 7 -10.85 -14.32 -14.06
CA LYS A 7 -11.84 -13.50 -14.76
C LYS A 7 -12.44 -12.44 -13.82
N GLN A 8 -12.77 -12.82 -12.59
CA GLN A 8 -13.25 -11.87 -11.59
C GLN A 8 -12.21 -10.78 -11.26
N TYR A 9 -10.95 -11.15 -11.09
CA TYR A 9 -9.85 -10.17 -10.91
C TYR A 9 -9.70 -9.26 -12.13
N GLN A 10 -9.79 -9.80 -13.35
CA GLN A 10 -9.73 -9.03 -14.58
C GLN A 10 -10.85 -8.00 -14.66
N GLU A 11 -12.10 -8.44 -14.51
CA GLU A 11 -13.29 -7.57 -14.59
C GLU A 11 -13.28 -6.48 -13.50
N GLN A 12 -12.86 -6.81 -12.27
CA GLN A 12 -12.91 -5.87 -11.15
C GLN A 12 -11.74 -4.90 -11.09
N TYR A 13 -10.58 -5.26 -11.63
CA TYR A 13 -9.36 -4.45 -11.50
C TYR A 13 -8.68 -4.15 -12.83
N VAL A 14 -8.47 -5.14 -13.71
CA VAL A 14 -7.66 -4.96 -14.91
C VAL A 14 -8.41 -4.19 -15.99
N ASP A 15 -9.63 -4.62 -16.31
CA ASP A 15 -10.41 -4.10 -17.45
C ASP A 15 -10.79 -2.62 -17.28
N ILE A 16 -10.87 -2.18 -16.02
CA ILE A 16 -11.14 -0.79 -15.66
C ILE A 16 -9.87 0.04 -15.37
N GLY A 17 -8.68 -0.54 -15.53
CA GLY A 17 -7.38 0.12 -15.29
C GLY A 17 -7.14 0.49 -13.82
N PHE A 18 -7.63 -0.33 -12.91
CA PHE A 18 -7.60 -0.14 -11.45
C PHE A 18 -6.71 -1.14 -10.71
N GLU A 19 -5.98 -1.97 -11.45
CA GLU A 19 -5.07 -2.99 -10.94
C GLU A 19 -3.75 -2.41 -10.42
N ARG A 20 -3.44 -1.15 -10.75
CA ARG A 20 -2.30 -0.38 -10.18
C ARG A 20 -0.93 -1.03 -10.44
N THR A 21 -0.75 -1.68 -11.58
CA THR A 21 0.54 -2.27 -12.00
C THR A 21 1.69 -1.25 -11.92
N GLY A 22 1.50 -0.06 -12.49
CA GLY A 22 2.51 1.01 -12.46
C GLY A 22 2.92 1.44 -11.05
N LEU A 23 2.01 1.40 -10.08
CA LEU A 23 2.28 1.76 -8.70
C LEU A 23 3.22 0.76 -8.04
N PHE A 24 2.88 -0.52 -8.12
CA PHE A 24 3.67 -1.57 -7.47
C PHE A 24 5.03 -1.74 -8.14
N LYS A 25 5.11 -1.52 -9.46
CA LYS A 25 6.38 -1.39 -10.17
C LYS A 25 7.24 -0.27 -9.59
N ALA A 26 6.69 0.94 -9.52
CA ALA A 26 7.39 2.12 -9.02
C ALA A 26 7.85 1.97 -7.56
N LEU A 27 7.01 1.36 -6.70
CA LEU A 27 7.37 1.06 -5.31
C LEU A 27 8.51 0.06 -5.20
N LYS A 28 8.46 -1.02 -5.99
CA LYS A 28 9.53 -2.02 -6.03
C LYS A 28 10.85 -1.39 -6.48
N GLU A 29 10.83 -0.59 -7.53
CA GLU A 29 12.03 0.06 -8.07
C GLU A 29 12.64 1.05 -7.07
N ARG A 30 11.81 1.81 -6.35
CA ARG A 30 12.28 2.84 -5.43
C ARG A 30 12.69 2.31 -4.06
N TYR A 31 11.94 1.37 -3.48
CA TYR A 31 12.13 0.92 -2.10
C TYR A 31 12.63 -0.52 -1.98
N GLY A 32 12.66 -1.28 -3.07
CA GLY A 32 13.15 -2.66 -3.06
C GLY A 32 12.28 -3.62 -2.24
N CYS A 33 11.00 -3.31 -2.01
CA CYS A 33 10.12 -4.15 -1.19
C CYS A 33 10.01 -5.58 -1.74
N THR A 34 9.89 -6.54 -0.83
CA THR A 34 9.81 -7.97 -1.16
C THR A 34 8.77 -8.74 -0.36
N GLU A 35 8.47 -8.29 0.86
CA GLU A 35 7.59 -8.96 1.81
C GLU A 35 6.41 -8.04 2.16
N ALA A 36 5.28 -8.27 1.51
CA ALA A 36 4.09 -7.45 1.65
C ALA A 36 2.99 -8.12 2.49
N LEU A 37 2.35 -7.33 3.35
CA LEU A 37 1.09 -7.66 4.01
C LEU A 37 -0.01 -6.78 3.42
N TYR A 38 -1.13 -7.40 3.01
CA TYR A 38 -2.25 -6.70 2.41
C TYR A 38 -3.57 -7.04 3.11
N PRO A 39 -3.91 -6.31 4.19
CA PRO A 39 -5.20 -6.42 4.85
C PRO A 39 -6.31 -5.74 4.04
N GLY A 40 -7.52 -6.31 4.08
CA GLY A 40 -8.65 -5.82 3.29
C GLY A 40 -8.38 -5.88 1.79
N SER A 41 -7.74 -6.96 1.33
CA SER A 41 -7.23 -7.05 -0.03
C SER A 41 -8.31 -7.21 -1.10
N SER A 42 -9.53 -7.63 -0.73
CA SER A 42 -10.50 -8.13 -1.69
C SER A 42 -9.84 -9.18 -2.60
N VAL A 43 -10.18 -9.21 -3.89
CA VAL A 43 -9.60 -10.10 -4.91
C VAL A 43 -8.39 -9.50 -5.63
N HIS A 44 -7.78 -8.45 -5.08
CA HIS A 44 -6.72 -7.67 -5.73
C HIS A 44 -5.34 -8.34 -5.61
N ILE A 45 -4.98 -9.16 -6.59
CA ILE A 45 -3.72 -9.95 -6.57
C ILE A 45 -2.50 -9.25 -7.18
N THR A 46 -2.63 -8.04 -7.74
CA THR A 46 -1.53 -7.32 -8.42
C THR A 46 -0.24 -7.23 -7.59
N PRO A 47 -0.25 -7.01 -6.26
CA PRO A 47 0.99 -6.98 -5.48
C PRO A 47 1.89 -8.21 -5.68
N SER A 48 1.31 -9.40 -5.85
CA SER A 48 2.08 -10.63 -6.08
C SER A 48 2.77 -10.67 -7.44
N LEU A 49 2.41 -9.81 -8.39
CA LEU A 49 3.13 -9.68 -9.66
C LEU A 49 4.46 -8.92 -9.50
N PHE A 50 4.64 -8.19 -8.40
CA PHE A 50 5.83 -7.35 -8.17
C PHE A 50 6.64 -7.79 -6.95
N PHE A 51 5.97 -8.23 -5.88
CA PHE A 51 6.59 -8.65 -4.62
C PHE A 51 6.59 -10.17 -4.49
N PRO A 52 7.74 -10.81 -4.20
CA PRO A 52 7.81 -12.27 -4.15
C PRO A 52 7.09 -12.94 -2.98
N HIS A 53 6.84 -12.22 -1.88
CA HIS A 53 6.17 -12.78 -0.71
C HIS A 53 5.02 -11.88 -0.31
N VAL A 54 3.78 -12.33 -0.55
CA VAL A 54 2.58 -11.55 -0.23
C VAL A 54 1.62 -12.37 0.61
N ILE A 55 1.22 -11.80 1.74
CA ILE A 55 0.15 -12.33 2.59
C ILE A 55 -1.07 -11.42 2.46
N TYR A 56 -2.17 -12.02 2.02
CA TYR A 56 -3.48 -11.41 1.85
C TYR A 56 -4.36 -11.74 3.05
N VAL A 57 -5.06 -10.74 3.60
CA VAL A 57 -5.95 -10.92 4.75
C VAL A 57 -7.29 -10.26 4.44
N ASP A 58 -8.35 -11.04 4.42
CA ASP A 58 -9.72 -10.56 4.20
C ASP A 58 -10.70 -11.56 4.83
N GLN A 59 -11.93 -11.14 5.07
CA GLN A 59 -13.00 -12.01 5.60
C GLN A 59 -14.29 -11.92 4.80
N SER A 60 -14.32 -11.10 3.75
CA SER A 60 -15.50 -10.99 2.89
C SER A 60 -15.74 -12.32 2.16
N PRO A 61 -17.00 -12.77 2.04
CA PRO A 61 -17.33 -14.00 1.31
C PRO A 61 -16.75 -14.01 -0.12
N VAL A 62 -16.71 -12.85 -0.77
CA VAL A 62 -16.16 -12.67 -2.12
C VAL A 62 -14.66 -12.99 -2.15
N ALA A 63 -13.87 -12.50 -1.19
CA ALA A 63 -12.45 -12.79 -1.12
C ALA A 63 -12.20 -14.26 -0.78
N VAL A 64 -12.94 -14.80 0.19
CA VAL A 64 -12.85 -16.22 0.60
C VAL A 64 -13.13 -17.15 -0.59
N GLU A 65 -14.22 -16.89 -1.32
CA GLU A 65 -14.56 -17.67 -2.50
C GLU A 65 -13.48 -17.56 -3.59
N PHE A 66 -12.97 -16.36 -3.85
CA PHE A 66 -11.91 -16.15 -4.83
C PHE A 66 -10.61 -16.90 -4.47
N PHE A 67 -10.15 -16.79 -3.22
CA PHE A 67 -8.91 -17.43 -2.77
C PHE A 67 -9.05 -18.93 -2.50
N SER A 68 -10.27 -19.49 -2.50
CA SER A 68 -10.48 -20.95 -2.46
C SER A 68 -9.86 -21.66 -3.67
N GLU A 69 -9.67 -20.95 -4.78
CA GLU A 69 -9.06 -21.43 -6.02
C GLU A 69 -7.57 -21.05 -6.12
N MET A 70 -6.84 -21.12 -5.00
CA MET A 70 -5.46 -20.65 -4.84
C MET A 70 -4.48 -21.13 -5.92
N GLU A 71 -4.64 -22.37 -6.41
CA GLU A 71 -3.76 -22.90 -7.45
C GLU A 71 -3.93 -22.19 -8.80
N SER A 72 -5.13 -21.72 -9.14
CA SER A 72 -5.35 -20.90 -10.33
C SER A 72 -4.68 -19.53 -10.20
N ILE A 73 -4.75 -18.92 -9.01
CA ILE A 73 -4.13 -17.64 -8.68
C ILE A 73 -2.61 -17.75 -8.76
N LYS A 74 -2.01 -18.77 -8.13
CA LYS A 74 -0.58 -19.02 -8.21
C LYS A 74 -0.11 -19.21 -9.65
N ARG A 75 -0.82 -20.01 -10.46
CA ARG A 75 -0.47 -20.18 -11.88
C ARG A 75 -0.51 -18.87 -12.66
N TYR A 76 -1.52 -18.04 -12.41
CA TYR A 76 -1.61 -16.71 -13.04
C TYR A 76 -0.43 -15.83 -12.61
N VAL A 77 -0.14 -15.74 -11.31
CA VAL A 77 0.97 -14.93 -10.81
C VAL A 77 2.31 -15.41 -11.37
N GLU A 78 2.59 -16.72 -11.36
CA GLU A 78 3.85 -17.26 -11.89
C GLU A 78 4.08 -16.90 -13.37
N ARG A 79 3.02 -16.81 -14.16
CA ARG A 79 3.09 -16.44 -15.58
C ARG A 79 3.26 -14.93 -15.81
N ASN A 80 2.84 -14.09 -14.87
CA ASN A 80 2.74 -12.63 -15.05
C ASN A 80 3.65 -11.82 -14.10
N LYS A 81 4.39 -12.48 -13.21
CA LYS A 81 5.29 -11.83 -12.26
C LYS A 81 6.50 -11.17 -12.94
N ASN A 82 7.00 -10.12 -12.30
CA ASN A 82 8.14 -9.31 -12.73
C ASN A 82 9.38 -9.58 -11.86
N TYR A 83 9.59 -10.85 -11.49
CA TYR A 83 10.74 -11.32 -10.71
C TYR A 83 11.02 -12.80 -10.97
N LYS A 84 12.27 -13.22 -10.78
CA LYS A 84 12.73 -14.58 -11.12
C LYS A 84 12.28 -15.64 -10.12
N ARG A 85 12.41 -15.36 -8.81
CA ARG A 85 12.12 -16.36 -7.74
C ARG A 85 10.66 -16.78 -7.72
N ARG A 86 10.35 -17.97 -7.19
CA ARG A 86 8.97 -18.44 -7.02
C ARG A 86 8.18 -17.50 -6.09
N ALA A 87 6.92 -17.25 -6.43
CA ALA A 87 6.00 -16.46 -5.62
C ALA A 87 5.56 -17.26 -4.39
N TYR A 88 5.62 -16.62 -3.23
CA TYR A 88 4.93 -17.07 -2.04
C TYR A 88 3.66 -16.22 -1.87
N ILE A 89 2.51 -16.90 -1.96
CA ILE A 89 1.19 -16.30 -1.83
C ILE A 89 0.44 -17.07 -0.75
N ARG A 90 -0.04 -16.37 0.26
CA ARG A 90 -0.91 -16.93 1.29
C ARG A 90 -2.12 -16.03 1.48
N PHE A 91 -3.29 -16.64 1.59
CA PHE A 91 -4.51 -15.98 2.03
C PHE A 91 -4.82 -16.40 3.47
N ILE A 92 -5.31 -15.46 4.28
CA ILE A 92 -5.79 -15.68 5.63
C ILE A 92 -7.22 -15.13 5.69
N GLU A 93 -8.19 -16.02 5.84
CA GLU A 93 -9.57 -15.66 6.13
C GLU A 93 -9.66 -15.14 7.58
N HIS A 94 -9.59 -13.83 7.77
CA HIS A 94 -9.61 -13.25 9.10
C HIS A 94 -9.97 -11.76 9.11
N ASP A 95 -10.55 -11.31 10.22
CA ASP A 95 -10.63 -9.90 10.57
C ASP A 95 -9.22 -9.40 10.93
N TYR A 96 -8.62 -8.59 10.06
CA TYR A 96 -7.28 -8.04 10.28
C TYR A 96 -7.17 -7.10 11.49
N THR A 97 -8.29 -6.66 12.07
CA THR A 97 -8.30 -5.90 13.32
C THR A 97 -8.02 -6.77 14.54
N LYS A 98 -8.12 -8.10 14.39
CA LYS A 98 -7.79 -9.10 15.40
C LYS A 98 -6.35 -9.60 15.25
N PRO A 99 -5.77 -10.24 16.28
CA PRO A 99 -4.45 -10.85 16.18
C PRO A 99 -4.37 -11.88 15.04
N LEU A 100 -3.37 -11.73 14.17
CA LEU A 100 -3.07 -12.64 13.07
C LEU A 100 -1.94 -13.58 13.50
N THR A 101 -2.03 -14.84 13.09
CA THR A 101 -1.01 -15.87 13.33
C THR A 101 0.15 -15.76 12.32
N ILE A 102 0.75 -14.58 12.26
CA ILE A 102 1.92 -14.23 11.43
C ILE A 102 2.96 -13.49 12.26
N LEU A 103 4.21 -13.48 11.79
CA LEU A 103 5.31 -12.86 12.52
C LEU A 103 5.15 -11.33 12.56
N LYS A 104 5.34 -10.75 13.76
CA LYS A 104 5.42 -9.30 13.97
C LYS A 104 6.73 -8.74 13.41
N GLY A 105 6.74 -7.48 12.99
CA GLY A 105 7.95 -6.80 12.49
C GLY A 105 8.63 -7.48 11.29
N LYS A 106 7.85 -8.21 10.46
CA LYS A 106 8.39 -9.04 9.38
C LYS A 106 8.33 -8.34 8.03
N PHE A 107 7.23 -7.67 7.73
CA PHE A 107 6.95 -7.17 6.38
C PHE A 107 7.66 -5.86 6.11
N ASP A 108 8.13 -5.67 4.88
CA ASP A 108 8.74 -4.41 4.42
C ASP A 108 7.73 -3.48 3.74
N LEU A 109 6.54 -3.99 3.40
CA LEU A 109 5.44 -3.24 2.84
C LEU A 109 4.11 -3.62 3.51
N LEU A 110 3.40 -2.65 4.05
CA LEU A 110 2.01 -2.75 4.49
C LEU A 110 1.12 -1.99 3.50
N ILE A 111 0.14 -2.66 2.90
CA ILE A 111 -0.74 -2.09 1.86
C ILE A 111 -2.11 -1.77 2.47
N SER A 112 -2.50 -0.49 2.44
CA SER A 112 -3.82 0.00 2.85
C SER A 112 -4.51 0.74 1.70
N LEU A 113 -5.31 0.04 0.89
CA LEU A 113 -5.95 0.64 -0.30
C LEU A 113 -7.48 0.60 -0.27
N TYR A 114 -8.08 -0.40 0.37
CA TYR A 114 -9.52 -0.67 0.24
C TYR A 114 -10.24 -0.88 1.58
N ALA A 115 -9.53 -0.88 2.70
CA ALA A 115 -10.12 -0.96 4.03
C ALA A 115 -9.44 0.02 4.97
N GLY A 116 -10.15 0.43 6.03
CA GLY A 116 -9.70 1.49 6.95
C GLY A 116 -9.11 0.95 8.25
N GLY A 117 -8.32 1.78 8.94
CA GLY A 117 -7.76 1.45 10.26
C GLY A 117 -6.62 0.42 10.21
N ILE A 118 -6.06 0.17 9.02
CA ILE A 118 -4.96 -0.79 8.79
C ILE A 118 -3.69 -0.32 9.49
N SER A 119 -3.39 0.97 9.45
CA SER A 119 -2.24 1.56 10.17
C SER A 119 -2.27 1.17 11.65
N ARG A 120 -3.40 1.39 12.33
CA ARG A 120 -3.60 1.04 13.75
C ARG A 120 -3.54 -0.47 14.00
N ALA A 121 -4.26 -1.27 13.20
CA ALA A 121 -4.40 -2.70 13.45
C ALA A 121 -3.15 -3.52 13.12
N CYS A 122 -2.44 -3.13 12.06
CA CYS A 122 -1.43 -3.96 11.41
C CYS A 122 0.00 -3.38 11.48
N LYS A 123 0.22 -2.17 12.00
CA LYS A 123 1.57 -1.59 12.21
C LYS A 123 2.54 -2.57 12.88
N LYS A 124 2.09 -3.33 13.88
CA LYS A 124 2.89 -4.34 14.59
C LYS A 124 3.51 -5.44 13.71
N TYR A 125 3.01 -5.64 12.48
CA TYR A 125 3.58 -6.59 11.53
C TYR A 125 4.59 -5.96 10.58
N LEU A 126 4.54 -4.64 10.39
CA LEU A 126 5.50 -3.89 9.61
C LEU A 126 6.83 -3.83 10.38
N LYS A 127 7.93 -4.14 9.70
CA LYS A 127 9.27 -4.01 10.28
C LYS A 127 9.62 -2.54 10.48
N VAL A 128 10.54 -2.24 11.39
CA VAL A 128 11.14 -0.89 11.46
C VAL A 128 11.82 -0.59 10.13
N GLY A 129 11.50 0.57 9.59
CA GLY A 129 11.87 1.00 8.25
C GLY A 129 11.14 0.31 7.09
N GLY A 130 10.09 -0.45 7.39
CA GLY A 130 9.09 -0.81 6.39
C GLY A 130 8.23 0.40 6.00
N ILE A 131 7.57 0.27 4.86
CA ILE A 131 6.68 1.31 4.33
C ILE A 131 5.21 0.92 4.46
N LEU A 132 4.38 1.88 4.87
CA LEU A 132 2.93 1.85 4.74
C LEU A 132 2.54 2.61 3.47
N LEU A 133 1.92 1.90 2.53
CA LEU A 133 1.28 2.48 1.36
C LEU A 133 -0.19 2.71 1.66
N THR A 134 -0.65 3.96 1.64
CA THR A 134 -2.07 4.29 1.79
C THR A 134 -2.57 5.18 0.66
N ASN A 135 -3.82 5.03 0.26
CA ASN A 135 -4.52 5.98 -0.61
C ASN A 135 -5.42 6.96 0.16
N ASN A 136 -5.25 7.03 1.48
CA ASN A 136 -6.12 7.78 2.40
C ASN A 136 -7.60 7.38 2.31
N HIS A 137 -7.89 6.13 1.94
CA HIS A 137 -9.25 5.65 2.02
C HIS A 137 -9.71 5.63 3.49
N LEU A 138 -10.97 6.00 3.73
CA LEU A 138 -11.58 6.12 5.05
C LEU A 138 -10.79 7.00 6.04
N ASN A 139 -10.06 8.00 5.52
CA ASN A 139 -9.26 8.95 6.29
C ASN A 139 -8.12 8.30 7.09
N ASP A 140 -7.53 7.21 6.59
CA ASP A 140 -6.35 6.59 7.18
C ASP A 140 -5.21 7.59 7.48
N LEU A 141 -5.07 8.67 6.72
CA LEU A 141 -4.07 9.72 7.02
C LEU A 141 -4.32 10.42 8.36
N ASP A 142 -5.57 10.54 8.81
CA ASP A 142 -5.85 11.16 10.12
C ASP A 142 -5.33 10.27 11.25
N ASP A 143 -5.48 8.95 11.13
CA ASP A 143 -4.92 7.97 12.07
C ASP A 143 -3.38 8.01 12.08
N ILE A 144 -2.77 8.26 10.92
CA ILE A 144 -1.31 8.19 10.77
C ILE A 144 -0.61 9.50 11.15
N VAL A 145 -1.21 10.66 10.83
CA VAL A 145 -0.58 11.97 11.12
C VAL A 145 -0.50 12.24 12.63
N GLY A 146 -1.32 11.58 13.44
CA GLY A 146 -1.21 11.61 14.91
C GLY A 146 -0.21 10.60 15.49
N ASP A 147 0.29 9.66 14.69
CA ASP A 147 1.17 8.58 15.13
C ASP A 147 2.65 8.99 14.97
N ALA A 148 3.33 9.24 16.09
CA ALA A 148 4.72 9.69 16.11
C ALA A 148 5.70 8.67 15.49
N GLU A 149 5.32 7.40 15.43
CA GLU A 149 6.13 6.32 14.86
C GLU A 149 6.09 6.32 13.32
N PHE A 150 5.11 6.98 12.70
CA PHE A 150 5.07 7.12 11.25
C PHE A 150 5.66 8.45 10.78
N GLN A 151 6.39 8.40 9.67
CA GLN A 151 6.84 9.59 8.93
C GLN A 151 6.26 9.57 7.53
N LEU A 152 5.58 10.63 7.10
CA LEU A 152 5.31 10.81 5.67
C LEU A 152 6.64 11.07 4.95
N ILE A 153 6.99 10.22 3.98
CA ILE A 153 8.24 10.35 3.22
C ILE A 153 8.03 10.64 1.74
N SER A 154 6.81 10.39 1.23
CA SER A 154 6.48 10.67 -0.16
C SER A 154 4.98 10.70 -0.40
N VAL A 155 4.57 11.53 -1.35
CA VAL A 155 3.25 11.50 -1.97
C VAL A 155 3.40 10.98 -3.40
N ILE A 156 2.60 9.99 -3.77
CA ILE A 156 2.56 9.43 -5.12
C ILE A 156 1.36 10.00 -5.87
N LYS A 157 1.58 10.54 -7.06
CA LYS A 157 0.49 10.96 -7.97
C LYS A 157 0.50 10.09 -9.21
N ASN A 158 -0.70 9.72 -9.67
CA ASN A 158 -0.91 9.03 -10.94
C ASN A 158 -1.21 10.04 -12.05
N HIS A 159 -0.49 9.95 -13.16
CA HIS A 159 -0.80 10.66 -14.40
C HIS A 159 -0.76 9.68 -15.58
N GLY A 160 -1.93 9.25 -16.06
CA GLY A 160 -2.03 8.34 -17.21
C GLY A 160 -1.41 6.95 -16.98
N GLY A 161 -1.43 6.44 -15.74
CA GLY A 161 -0.81 5.15 -15.37
C GLY A 161 0.65 5.28 -14.91
N ILE A 162 1.25 6.47 -15.06
CA ILE A 162 2.59 6.78 -14.58
C ILE A 162 2.50 7.29 -13.14
N TYR A 163 3.20 6.62 -12.23
CA TYR A 163 3.24 6.98 -10.81
C TYR A 163 4.52 7.76 -10.52
N ARG A 164 4.37 8.99 -10.03
CA ARG A 164 5.49 9.87 -9.66
C ARG A 164 5.47 10.17 -8.18
N PHE A 165 6.64 10.17 -7.58
CA PHE A 165 6.86 10.46 -6.17
C PHE A 165 7.22 11.93 -5.99
N PHE A 166 6.69 12.52 -4.92
CA PHE A 166 6.91 13.89 -4.51
C PHE A 166 7.34 13.83 -3.05
N ASP A 167 8.59 14.18 -2.79
CA ASP A 167 9.23 14.03 -1.47
C ASP A 167 9.37 15.38 -0.74
N GLU A 168 9.01 16.46 -1.43
CA GLU A 168 9.10 17.84 -0.94
C GLU A 168 7.72 18.38 -0.58
N ASN A 169 7.70 19.41 0.28
CA ASN A 169 6.48 20.11 0.70
C ASN A 169 5.39 19.17 1.26
N LEU A 170 5.82 18.08 1.91
CA LEU A 170 4.95 17.04 2.47
C LEU A 170 4.03 17.62 3.57
N ASP A 171 4.53 18.55 4.37
CA ASP A 171 3.73 19.23 5.40
C ASP A 171 2.57 20.04 4.80
N ASP A 172 2.80 20.68 3.66
CA ASP A 172 1.76 21.45 2.97
C ASP A 172 0.71 20.53 2.35
N PHE A 173 1.13 19.37 1.83
CA PHE A 173 0.20 18.32 1.44
C PHE A 173 -0.69 17.88 2.61
N VAL A 174 -0.09 17.58 3.77
CA VAL A 174 -0.85 17.17 4.98
C VAL A 174 -1.84 18.27 5.41
N LYS A 175 -1.42 19.54 5.45
CA LYS A 175 -2.31 20.66 5.78
C LYS A 175 -3.48 20.78 4.78
N ALA A 176 -3.20 20.65 3.48
CA ALA A 176 -4.20 20.71 2.43
C ALA A 176 -5.22 19.58 2.55
N THR A 177 -4.77 18.34 2.77
CA THR A 177 -5.65 17.17 2.96
C THR A 177 -6.54 17.34 4.20
N LYS A 178 -6.00 17.81 5.32
CA LYS A 178 -6.80 18.08 6.54
C LYS A 178 -7.86 19.16 6.31
N ARG A 179 -7.50 20.23 5.60
CA ARG A 179 -8.45 21.31 5.27
C ARG A 179 -9.59 20.79 4.39
N GLU A 180 -9.28 19.96 3.40
CA GLU A 180 -10.27 19.34 2.53
C GLU A 180 -11.21 18.41 3.30
N GLY A 181 -10.67 17.53 4.16
CA GLY A 181 -11.47 16.65 5.02
C GLY A 181 -12.43 17.41 5.92
N ARG A 182 -11.95 18.50 6.55
CA ARG A 182 -12.79 19.37 7.39
C ARG A 182 -13.90 20.07 6.61
N LEU A 183 -13.62 20.58 5.42
CA LEU A 183 -14.62 21.21 4.55
C LEU A 183 -15.70 20.21 4.12
N ARG A 184 -15.32 18.97 3.80
CA ARG A 184 -16.28 17.90 3.45
C ARG A 184 -17.23 17.59 4.61
N LEU A 185 -16.71 17.54 5.84
CA LEU A 185 -17.51 17.32 7.04
C LEU A 185 -18.53 18.45 7.26
N ILE A 186 -18.09 19.70 7.13
CA ILE A 186 -18.94 20.89 7.30
C ILE A 186 -20.04 20.94 6.23
N LEU A 187 -19.71 20.63 4.98
CA LEU A 187 -20.63 20.75 3.86
C LEU A 187 -21.56 19.53 3.70
N GLY A 188 -21.46 18.52 4.56
CA GLY A 188 -22.29 17.31 4.48
C GLY A 188 -22.16 16.56 3.15
N ILE A 189 -21.06 16.78 2.41
CA ILE A 189 -20.87 16.21 1.08
C ILE A 189 -20.60 14.72 1.26
N ARG A 190 -21.62 13.89 1.02
CA ARG A 190 -21.42 12.45 0.79
C ARG A 190 -20.52 12.32 -0.44
N VAL A 191 -19.33 11.75 -0.23
CA VAL A 191 -18.39 11.45 -1.31
C VAL A 191 -19.12 10.48 -2.26
N LYS A 192 -19.66 10.97 -3.38
CA LYS A 192 -19.75 10.13 -4.58
C LYS A 192 -18.33 9.64 -4.79
N VAL A 193 -18.11 8.32 -4.76
CA VAL A 193 -16.82 7.66 -4.99
C VAL A 193 -16.09 8.46 -6.07
N GLN A 194 -15.18 9.33 -5.63
CA GLN A 194 -14.58 10.29 -6.54
C GLN A 194 -13.81 9.47 -7.55
N ASN A 195 -13.91 9.87 -8.83
CA ASN A 195 -13.21 9.29 -9.96
C ASN A 195 -11.79 8.86 -9.53
N THR A 196 -11.61 7.57 -9.26
CA THR A 196 -10.50 7.02 -8.46
C THR A 196 -9.14 7.15 -9.18
N LYS A 197 -9.17 7.68 -10.40
CA LYS A 197 -8.02 8.03 -11.26
C LYS A 197 -7.13 9.17 -10.72
N ARG A 198 -7.60 10.02 -9.79
CA ARG A 198 -6.85 11.18 -9.24
C ARG A 198 -6.50 11.10 -7.75
N MET A 199 -6.59 9.91 -7.12
CA MET A 199 -6.20 9.80 -5.71
C MET A 199 -4.68 9.80 -5.57
N SER A 200 -4.17 10.79 -4.85
CA SER A 200 -2.78 10.79 -4.38
C SER A 200 -2.64 9.70 -3.32
N MET A 201 -1.58 8.92 -3.40
CA MET A 201 -1.24 7.93 -2.38
C MET A 201 -0.11 8.49 -1.51
N CYS A 202 -0.04 8.05 -0.28
CA CYS A 202 0.99 8.43 0.66
C CYS A 202 1.83 7.21 1.01
N ILE A 203 3.12 7.45 1.17
CA ILE A 203 4.07 6.47 1.68
C ILE A 203 4.59 6.97 2.99
N LEU A 204 4.45 6.13 4.01
CA LEU A 204 4.92 6.43 5.33
C LEU A 204 5.94 5.39 5.79
N PHE A 205 7.01 5.85 6.41
CA PHE A 205 8.05 5.01 7.00
C PHE A 205 7.74 4.77 8.47
N LEU A 206 7.89 3.53 8.93
CA LEU A 206 7.87 3.24 10.36
C LEU A 206 9.25 3.53 10.95
N LYS A 207 9.33 4.55 11.81
CA LYS A 207 10.57 4.96 12.48
C LYS A 207 11.00 3.93 13.54
N ASP A 208 12.27 3.95 13.90
CA ASP A 208 12.72 3.31 15.13
C ASP A 208 12.22 4.11 16.34
N ALA A 209 11.68 3.44 17.36
CA ALA A 209 11.26 4.05 18.61
C ALA A 209 12.42 4.74 19.35
N GLN A 210 13.67 4.34 19.08
CA GLN A 210 14.88 4.92 19.70
C GLN A 210 15.39 6.20 18.99
N GLU A 211 14.95 6.51 17.77
CA GLU A 211 15.36 7.72 17.04
C GLU A 211 14.64 9.00 17.51
N GLY A 212 13.61 8.88 18.37
CA GLY A 212 12.92 10.01 18.99
C GLY A 212 13.80 10.92 19.84
N ASN A 213 15.06 10.53 20.14
CA ASN A 213 15.99 11.26 20.99
C ASN A 213 17.34 11.61 20.37
N LEU A 214 17.63 11.24 19.13
CA LEU A 214 18.89 11.59 18.45
C LEU A 214 18.65 12.56 17.29
N LYS A 215 18.71 13.84 17.64
CA LYS A 215 18.66 14.98 16.71
C LYS A 215 19.64 14.84 15.54
N LYS A 216 19.11 15.07 14.34
CA LYS A 216 19.67 15.86 13.22
C LYS A 216 20.97 15.44 12.51
N GLN A 217 21.66 14.36 12.87
CA GLN A 217 22.92 13.98 12.17
C GLN A 217 22.79 12.89 11.08
N SER A 218 21.75 12.05 11.08
CA SER A 218 21.66 10.95 10.10
C SER A 218 20.98 11.32 8.77
N LEU A 219 20.16 12.37 8.72
CA LEU A 219 19.44 12.81 7.52
C LEU A 219 20.37 13.34 6.41
N LEU A 220 21.56 13.84 6.76
CA LEU A 220 22.58 14.25 5.78
C LEU A 220 23.17 13.05 5.03
N SER A 221 23.37 11.91 5.70
CA SER A 221 23.99 10.73 5.08
C SER A 221 23.10 10.01 4.04
N PHE A 222 21.79 10.27 4.07
CA PHE A 222 20.83 9.67 3.13
C PHE A 222 20.49 10.61 1.98
N SER A 223 20.45 11.94 2.18
CA SER A 223 20.30 12.90 1.08
C SER A 223 21.49 12.86 0.13
N ASP A 224 22.70 12.64 0.65
CA ASP A 224 23.93 12.56 -0.15
C ASP A 224 23.94 11.32 -1.08
N LYS A 225 23.25 10.24 -0.70
CA LYS A 225 23.09 9.06 -1.57
C LYS A 225 22.10 9.27 -2.71
N ILE A 226 21.19 10.24 -2.60
CA ILE A 226 20.19 10.55 -3.64
C ILE A 226 20.73 11.58 -4.64
N GLN A 227 21.67 12.46 -4.24
CA GLN A 227 22.25 13.48 -5.13
C GLN A 227 23.06 12.93 -6.33
N HIS A 228 23.42 11.64 -6.33
CA HIS A 228 24.15 11.02 -7.44
C HIS A 228 23.29 10.34 -8.50
N LEU A 229 21.96 10.34 -8.36
CA LEU A 229 21.07 9.87 -9.43
C LEU A 229 20.75 11.04 -10.37
N LYS A 230 21.53 11.16 -11.45
CA LYS A 230 21.30 12.14 -12.51
C LYS A 230 19.86 12.03 -13.05
N PRO A 231 19.20 13.16 -13.36
CA PRO A 231 17.90 13.14 -14.02
C PRO A 231 18.06 12.55 -15.42
N PHE A 232 17.33 11.47 -15.70
CA PHE A 232 17.09 11.05 -17.07
C PHE A 232 16.06 12.03 -17.67
N TYR A 233 16.53 12.85 -18.60
CA TYR A 233 15.71 13.66 -19.51
C TYR A 233 14.84 12.77 -20.40
#